data_AF-V9DE33-F1
#
_entry.id   AF-V9DE33-F1
#
_cell.length_a   1.000
_cell.length_b   1.000
_cell.length_c   1.000
_cell.angle_alpha   90.00
_cell.angle_beta   90.00
_cell.angle_gamma   90.00
#
_symmetry.space_group_name_H-M   'P 1'
#
loop_
_entity.id
_entity.type
_entity.pdbx_description
1 polymer ?
#
loop_
_entity_poly.entity_id
_entity_poly.type
_entity_poly.pdbx_seq_one_letter_code
_entity_poly.pdbx_strand_id
1 'polypeptide(L)'
;MAVQSFVAGVAGFVNTYATPVALQNIGWKTYTVFLVLHALEWVALYFSLVETKGRSLEEIDELFKSEHPIKESLKKTEVVLQKERGVTVEVGEA
;
A
#
# COMPACT_ATOMS: atom_id res chain seq x y z
N MET A 1 2.72 7.47 13.33
CA MET A 1 2.35 8.84 12.91
C MET A 1 3.55 9.76 12.69
N ALA A 2 4.53 9.86 13.61
CA ALA A 2 5.65 10.81 13.46
C ALA A 2 6.46 10.67 12.15
N VAL A 3 6.88 9.45 11.79
CA VAL A 3 7.61 9.20 10.53
C VAL A 3 6.79 9.58 9.30
N GLN A 4 5.51 9.20 9.28
CA GLN A 4 4.59 9.51 8.18
C GLN A 4 4.42 11.03 8.01
N SER A 5 4.24 11.78 9.10
CA SER A 5 4.11 13.24 9.04
C SER A 5 5.40 13.91 8.59
N PHE A 6 6.57 13.41 9.02
CA PHE A 6 7.86 13.93 8.58
C PHE A 6 8.06 13.73 7.08
N VAL A 7 7.85 12.51 6.58
CA VAL A 7 7.98 12.18 5.16
C VAL A 7 7.00 13.01 4.32
N ALA A 8 5.74 13.10 4.77
CA ALA A 8 4.73 13.93 4.10
C ALA A 8 5.12 15.41 4.08
N GLY A 9 5.72 15.93 5.15
CA GLY A 9 6.22 17.30 5.22
C GLY A 9 7.33 17.58 4.21
N VAL A 10 8.32 16.68 4.10
CA VAL A 10 9.40 16.79 3.12
C VAL A 10 8.87 16.73 1.69
N ALA A 11 7.97 15.79 1.39
CA ALA A 11 7.33 15.69 0.07
C ALA A 11 6.50 16.94 -0.26
N GLY A 12 5.74 17.46 0.71
CA GLY A 12 4.97 18.69 0.58
C GLY A 12 5.85 19.91 0.30
N PHE A 13 7.00 20.03 0.97
CA PHE A 13 7.99 21.08 0.72
C PHE A 13 8.48 21.04 -0.73
N VAL A 14 8.90 19.87 -1.22
CA VAL A 14 9.34 19.72 -2.62
C VAL A 14 8.22 20.11 -3.58
N ASN A 15 7.00 19.61 -3.36
CA ASN A 15 5.87 19.95 -4.22
C ASN A 15 5.53 21.44 -4.23
N THR A 16 5.72 22.14 -3.11
CA THR A 16 5.40 23.57 -2.97
C THR A 16 6.44 24.45 -3.66
N TYR A 17 7.72 24.13 -3.56
CA TYR A 17 8.80 24.99 -4.05
C TYR A 17 9.40 24.55 -5.39
N ALA A 18 9.56 23.25 -5.63
CA ALA A 18 10.20 22.75 -6.84
C ALA A 18 9.23 22.66 -8.03
N THR A 19 7.96 22.28 -7.78
CA THR A 19 6.97 22.13 -8.87
C THR A 19 6.71 23.41 -9.65
N PRO A 20 6.52 24.59 -9.02
CA PRO A 20 6.33 25.84 -9.77
C PRO A 20 7.55 26.20 -10.62
N VAL A 21 8.76 25.97 -10.09
CA VAL A 21 10.02 26.22 -10.81
C VAL A 21 10.15 25.28 -12.02
N ALA A 22 9.82 24.00 -11.86
CA ALA A 22 9.80 23.06 -12.96
C ALA A 22 8.75 23.47 -14.01
N LEU A 23 7.56 23.88 -13.60
CA LEU A 23 6.51 24.32 -14.51
C LEU A 23 6.93 25.55 -15.33
N GLN A 24 7.66 26.49 -14.72
CA GLN A 24 8.20 27.66 -15.43
C GLN A 24 9.31 27.27 -16.43
N ASN A 25 10.20 26.35 -16.06
CA ASN A 25 11.38 26.02 -16.86
C ASN A 25 11.11 24.99 -17.97
N ILE A 26 10.28 23.99 -17.69
CA ILE A 26 10.02 22.85 -18.59
C ILE A 26 8.55 22.69 -18.95
N GLY A 27 7.66 23.54 -18.43
CA GLY A 27 6.25 23.57 -18.81
C GLY A 27 5.55 22.24 -18.54
N TRP A 28 4.76 21.79 -19.52
CA TRP A 28 3.99 20.55 -19.45
C TRP A 28 4.86 19.31 -19.21
N LYS A 29 6.15 19.34 -19.53
CA LYS A 29 7.06 18.20 -19.30
C LYS A 29 7.25 17.90 -17.80
N THR A 30 6.91 18.84 -16.92
CA THR A 30 6.85 18.62 -15.46
C THR A 30 5.94 17.44 -15.11
N TYR A 31 4.83 17.26 -15.84
CA TYR A 31 3.93 16.12 -15.62
C TYR A 31 4.58 14.78 -15.95
N THR A 32 5.51 14.74 -16.92
CA THR A 32 6.29 13.52 -17.21
C THR A 32 7.19 13.12 -16.05
N VAL A 33 7.72 14.10 -15.29
CA VAL A 33 8.51 13.81 -14.07
C VAL A 33 7.63 13.10 -13.04
N PHE A 34 6.43 13.61 -12.79
CA PHE A 34 5.48 12.96 -11.88
C PHE A 34 5.05 11.58 -12.36
N LEU A 35 4.84 11.41 -13.67
CA LEU A 35 4.54 10.11 -14.26
C LEU A 35 5.64 9.08 -13.95
N VAL A 36 6.91 9.47 -14.13
CA VAL A 36 8.05 8.59 -13.82
C VAL A 36 8.12 8.29 -12.32
N LEU A 37 7.92 9.28 -11.45
CA LEU A 37 7.90 9.06 -9.99
C LEU A 37 6.77 8.11 -9.57
N HIS A 38 5.56 8.26 -10.12
CA HIS A 38 4.46 7.34 -9.85
C HIS A 38 4.70 5.94 -10.41
N ALA A 39 5.36 5.81 -11.57
CA ALA A 39 5.74 4.50 -12.10
C ALA A 39 6.74 3.80 -11.15
N LEU A 40 7.72 4.52 -10.62
CA LEU A 40 8.66 3.99 -9.64
C LEU A 40 7.97 3.61 -8.33
N GLU A 41 7.08 4.47 -7.83
CA GLU A 41 6.24 4.18 -6.66
C GLU A 41 5.40 2.92 -6.87
N TRP A 42 4.73 2.82 -8.02
CA TRP A 42 3.92 1.66 -8.36
C TRP A 42 4.74 0.36 -8.38
N VAL A 43 5.94 0.40 -8.96
CA VAL A 43 6.88 -0.74 -8.93
C VAL A 43 7.27 -1.10 -7.49
N ALA A 44 7.64 -0.10 -6.68
CA ALA A 44 8.00 -0.34 -5.28
C ALA A 44 6.84 -0.96 -4.50
N LEU A 45 5.64 -0.40 -4.63
CA LEU A 45 4.42 -0.90 -3.99
C LEU A 45 4.10 -2.33 -4.44
N TYR A 46 4.24 -2.66 -5.73
CA TYR A 46 4.00 -4.02 -6.20
C TYR A 46 4.88 -5.06 -5.48
N PHE A 47 6.12 -4.70 -5.14
CA PHE A 47 7.06 -5.58 -4.45
C PHE A 47 7.09 -5.43 -2.93
N SER A 48 6.39 -4.46 -2.34
CA SER A 48 6.43 -4.20 -0.89
C SER A 48 5.06 -4.21 -0.21
N LEU A 49 3.97 -4.09 -0.96
CA LEU A 49 2.63 -3.99 -0.41
C LEU A 49 2.13 -5.37 0.04
N VAL A 50 1.70 -5.44 1.29
CA VAL A 50 0.99 -6.59 1.86
C VAL A 50 -0.49 -6.24 1.84
N GLU A 51 -1.32 -7.12 1.29
CA GLU A 51 -2.78 -6.91 1.26
C GLU A 51 -3.37 -7.12 2.66
N THR A 52 -3.93 -6.05 3.23
CA THR A 52 -4.51 -6.03 4.58
C THR A 52 -6.03 -5.88 4.58
N LYS A 53 -6.67 -5.71 3.41
CA LYS A 53 -8.11 -5.49 3.31
C LYS A 53 -8.90 -6.69 3.80
N GLY A 54 -9.85 -6.45 4.69
CA GLY A 54 -10.76 -7.49 5.19
C GLY A 54 -10.13 -8.44 6.22
N ARG A 55 -8.95 -8.12 6.74
CA ARG A 55 -8.28 -8.88 7.81
C ARG A 55 -8.41 -8.17 9.17
N SER A 56 -8.43 -8.93 10.25
CA SER A 56 -8.32 -8.39 11.62
C SER A 56 -6.90 -7.90 11.92
N LEU A 57 -6.71 -7.14 13.01
CA LEU A 57 -5.38 -6.66 13.40
C LEU A 57 -4.45 -7.82 13.80
N GLU A 58 -5.01 -8.86 14.41
CA GLU A 58 -4.30 -10.10 14.78
C GLU A 58 -3.82 -10.85 13.53
N GLU A 59 -4.70 -11.04 12.54
CA GLU A 59 -4.36 -11.68 11.27
C GLU A 59 -3.30 -10.90 10.48
N ILE A 60 -3.32 -9.56 10.57
CA ILE A 60 -2.31 -8.70 9.96
C ILE A 60 -0.95 -8.88 10.66
N ASP A 61 -0.91 -8.93 11.99
CA ASP A 61 0.33 -9.13 12.75
C ASP A 61 0.96 -10.51 12.46
N GLU A 62 0.15 -11.56 12.37
CA GLU A 62 0.60 -12.90 11.95
C GLU A 62 1.16 -12.89 10.52
N LEU A 63 0.47 -12.21 9.60
CA LEU A 63 0.88 -12.09 8.21
C LEU A 63 2.25 -11.43 8.06
N PHE A 64 2.52 -10.36 8.81
CA PHE A 64 3.81 -9.66 8.79
C PHE A 64 4.95 -10.47 9.43
N LYS A 65 4.67 -11.47 10.26
CA LYS A 65 5.67 -12.38 10.84
C LYS A 65 6.03 -13.58 9.95
N SER A 66 5.24 -13.84 8.90
CA SER A 66 5.53 -14.92 7.96
C SER A 66 6.84 -14.69 7.19
N GLU A 67 7.49 -15.75 6.69
CA GLU A 67 8.72 -15.61 5.90
C GLU A 67 8.51 -14.83 4.59
N HIS A 68 7.30 -14.86 4.04
CA HIS A 68 6.94 -14.19 2.79
C HIS A 68 5.59 -13.44 2.87
N PRO A 69 5.51 -12.33 3.64
CA PRO A 69 4.25 -11.64 3.96
C PRO A 69 3.42 -11.26 2.74
N ILE A 70 4.07 -10.82 1.66
CA ILE A 70 3.40 -10.41 0.43
C ILE A 70 2.72 -11.62 -0.24
N LYS A 71 3.43 -12.74 -0.37
CA LYS A 71 2.88 -13.96 -0.99
C LYS A 71 1.76 -14.55 -0.16
N GLU A 72 1.93 -14.57 1.16
CA GLU A 72 0.91 -15.05 2.10
C GLU A 72 -0.34 -14.16 2.06
N SER A 73 -0.19 -12.85 1.80
CA SER A 73 -1.33 -11.93 1.75
C SER A 73 -2.25 -12.18 0.55
N LEU A 74 -1.68 -12.72 -0.53
CA LEU A 74 -2.37 -12.99 -1.80
C LEU A 74 -3.07 -14.35 -1.85
N LYS A 75 -2.86 -15.22 -0.86
CA LYS A 75 -3.58 -16.49 -0.77
C LYS A 75 -5.06 -16.19 -0.50
N LYS A 76 -5.95 -16.82 -1.27
CA LYS A 76 -7.40 -16.64 -1.14
C LYS A 76 -7.87 -17.18 0.21
N THR A 77 -8.48 -16.32 1.01
CA THR A 77 -9.31 -16.75 2.14
C THR A 77 -10.66 -17.21 1.59
N GLU A 78 -10.99 -18.50 1.69
CA GLU A 78 -12.35 -18.97 1.37
C GLU A 78 -13.32 -18.50 2.46
N VAL A 79 -14.30 -17.68 2.07
CA VAL A 79 -15.37 -17.23 2.96
C VAL A 79 -16.50 -18.25 2.88
N VAL A 80 -16.57 -19.17 3.85
CA VAL A 80 -17.73 -20.06 4.01
C VAL A 80 -18.87 -19.26 4.64
N LEU A 81 -19.82 -18.81 3.81
CA LEU A 81 -21.05 -18.14 4.26
C LEU A 81 -22.01 -19.17 4.87
N GLN A 82 -21.94 -19.40 6.18
CA GLN A 82 -22.94 -20.20 6.88
C GLN A 82 -24.18 -19.35 7.18
N LYS A 83 -25.19 -19.51 6.33
CA LYS A 83 -26.53 -18.92 6.46
C LYS A 83 -27.20 -19.56 7.69
N GLU A 84 -27.05 -18.98 8.88
CA GLU A 84 -28.17 -18.62 9.78
C GLU A 84 -27.82 -18.32 11.24
N ARG A 85 -26.68 -18.71 11.84
CA ARG A 85 -26.45 -18.46 13.29
C ARG A 85 -24.98 -18.30 13.65
N GLY A 86 -24.60 -17.09 14.08
CA GLY A 86 -23.38 -16.80 14.85
C GLY A 86 -22.06 -17.00 14.11
N VAL A 87 -21.28 -15.94 13.92
CA VAL A 87 -19.98 -16.01 13.23
C VAL A 87 -18.99 -16.84 14.08
N THR A 88 -18.54 -17.96 13.52
CA THR A 88 -17.38 -18.74 14.01
C THR A 88 -16.45 -18.98 12.82
N VAL A 89 -15.17 -18.65 12.97
CA VAL A 89 -14.16 -18.76 11.91
C VAL A 89 -13.39 -20.05 12.14
N GLU A 90 -13.46 -21.00 11.20
CA GLU A 90 -12.58 -22.17 11.16
C GLU A 90 -11.84 -22.22 9.81
N VAL A 91 -10.52 -22.43 9.88
CA VAL A 91 -9.55 -22.34 8.78
C VAL A 91 -9.37 -23.72 8.15
N GLY A 92 -9.57 -23.86 6.84
CA GLY A 92 -9.42 -25.12 6.10
C GLY A 92 -8.37 -25.06 4.98
N GLU A 93 -7.47 -26.06 4.96
CA GLU A 93 -6.36 -26.25 4.03
C GLU A 93 -6.77 -26.74 2.62
N ALA A 94 -6.11 -26.18 1.59
CA ALA A 94 -5.38 -26.84 0.48
C ALA A 94 -5.57 -26.12 -0.87
#